data_AF-A0A2Z5ZE38-F1
#
_entry.id   AF-A0A2Z5ZE38-F1
#
_cell.length_a   1.000
_cell.length_b   1.000
_cell.length_c   1.000
_cell.angle_alpha   90.00
_cell.angle_beta   90.00
_cell.angle_gamma   90.00
#
_symmetry.space_group_name_H-M   'P 1'
#
loop_
_entity.id
_entity.type
_entity.pdbx_description
1 polymer ?
#
loop_
_entity_poly.entity_id
_entity_poly.type
_entity_poly.pdbx_seq_one_letter_code
_entity_poly.pdbx_strand_id
1 'polypeptide(L)'
;MSSSLRKILTTSCLLSSVFLALPASSYAKSEQATQNAQKLGTILEKAPLPAALSLPHAGPAYRITYLSTNGITQNGLVPVTAEVILPAGKAPKGGWPIVAWAHGTVGINNKCAPSLSPTLSVTVFT
;
A
#
# COMPACT_ATOMS: atom_id res chain seq x y z
N MET A 1 -17.31 28.04 63.71
CA MET A 1 -17.27 27.24 64.96
C MET A 1 -16.29 26.09 64.76
N SER A 2 -15.23 26.10 65.56
CA SER A 2 -14.34 25.00 65.99
C SER A 2 -14.26 23.71 65.16
N SER A 3 -13.07 23.35 64.69
CA SER A 3 -12.31 22.27 65.33
C SER A 3 -10.98 22.02 64.63
N SER A 4 -9.90 22.31 65.35
CA SER A 4 -8.54 21.85 65.10
C SER A 4 -8.48 20.32 65.11
N LEU A 5 -7.76 19.68 64.17
CA LEU A 5 -7.16 18.38 64.47
C LEU A 5 -5.81 18.18 63.77
N ARG A 6 -4.82 18.01 64.64
CA ARG A 6 -3.41 17.68 64.42
C ARG A 6 -3.28 16.26 63.82
N LYS A 7 -2.18 16.03 63.09
CA LYS A 7 -1.40 14.77 62.86
C LYS A 7 -0.73 14.94 61.47
N ILE A 8 0.48 15.46 61.30
CA ILE A 8 1.81 14.92 61.67
C ILE A 8 1.84 13.39 61.73
N LEU A 9 2.16 12.77 60.58
CA LEU A 9 2.91 11.52 60.36
C LEU A 9 2.66 11.21 58.88
N THR A 10 3.64 11.13 57.99
CA THR A 10 4.72 10.14 58.01
C THR A 10 5.91 10.60 57.15
N THR A 11 7.02 10.83 57.84
CA THR A 11 8.38 10.35 57.53
C THR A 11 8.74 10.00 56.09
N SER A 12 9.61 10.86 55.55
CA SER A 12 10.51 10.69 54.41
C SER A 12 11.55 9.57 54.61
N CYS A 13 12.08 9.13 53.46
CA CYS A 13 13.41 8.57 53.23
C CYS A 13 13.64 7.05 53.37
N LEU A 14 13.87 6.48 52.18
CA LEU A 14 14.99 5.60 51.82
C LEU A 14 14.89 4.17 52.35
N LEU A 15 14.67 3.24 51.43
CA LEU A 15 15.62 2.16 51.10
C LEU A 15 15.03 1.26 50.01
N SER A 16 15.89 0.78 49.11
CA SER A 16 15.65 -0.23 48.06
C SER A 16 14.86 0.25 46.84
N SER A 17 15.29 0.08 45.59
CA SER A 17 16.29 -0.84 45.04
C SER A 17 16.79 -0.28 43.71
N VAL A 18 18.11 -0.32 43.53
CA VAL A 18 18.76 -0.21 42.23
C VAL A 18 18.30 -1.40 41.37
N PHE A 19 17.45 -1.16 40.37
CA PHE A 19 17.19 -2.13 39.30
C PHE A 19 18.16 -1.88 38.16
N LEU A 20 19.38 -2.36 38.34
CA LEU A 20 20.31 -2.69 37.26
C LEU A 20 19.92 -4.06 36.72
N ALA A 21 19.30 -4.08 35.55
CA ALA A 21 19.56 -5.08 34.49
C ALA A 21 18.54 -4.85 33.37
N LEU A 22 19.00 -4.27 32.26
CA LEU A 22 18.37 -4.44 30.95
C LEU A 22 18.51 -5.92 30.56
N PRO A 23 17.43 -6.68 30.36
CA PRO A 23 17.48 -7.78 29.41
C PRO A 23 17.43 -7.16 28.02
N ALA A 24 18.54 -7.33 27.30
CA ALA A 24 18.64 -7.10 25.88
C ALA A 24 17.49 -7.80 25.14
N SER A 25 16.98 -7.11 24.11
CA SER A 25 16.44 -7.69 22.89
C SER A 25 15.51 -8.89 23.07
N SER A 26 14.24 -8.61 23.35
CA SER A 26 13.18 -9.26 22.56
C SER A 26 12.82 -8.31 21.41
N TYR A 27 13.76 -8.15 20.48
CA TYR A 27 13.38 -7.77 19.12
C TYR A 27 12.47 -8.91 18.69
N ALA A 28 11.15 -8.67 18.67
CA ALA A 28 10.21 -9.58 18.07
C ALA A 28 10.74 -9.84 16.66
N LYS A 29 11.31 -11.04 16.48
CA LYS A 29 11.74 -11.56 15.19
C LYS A 29 10.51 -11.42 14.31
N SER A 30 10.64 -10.62 13.25
CA SER A 30 9.55 -10.30 12.35
C SER A 30 8.72 -11.54 12.01
N GLU A 31 7.51 -11.60 12.56
CA GLU A 31 6.50 -12.59 12.19
C GLU A 31 5.86 -12.19 10.85
N GLN A 32 6.70 -11.96 9.85
CA GLN A 32 6.33 -11.80 8.45
C GLN A 32 7.47 -12.28 7.53
N ALA A 33 8.26 -13.25 7.98
CA ALA A 33 9.16 -14.00 7.09
C ALA A 33 8.45 -15.25 6.52
N THR A 34 7.14 -15.18 6.32
CA THR A 34 6.34 -16.08 5.46
C THR A 34 5.13 -15.31 4.94
N GLN A 35 5.36 -14.29 4.14
CA GLN A 35 4.38 -13.86 3.16
C GLN A 35 5.01 -14.18 1.81
N ASN A 36 4.66 -15.38 1.32
CA ASN A 36 4.82 -15.90 -0.04
C ASN A 36 5.91 -15.23 -0.87
N ALA A 37 7.00 -15.93 -1.19
CA ALA A 37 8.03 -15.44 -2.12
C ALA A 37 7.37 -14.81 -3.36
N GLN A 38 7.29 -13.48 -3.35
CA GLN A 38 6.43 -12.71 -4.24
C GLN A 38 6.98 -12.86 -5.66
N LYS A 39 6.09 -13.15 -6.62
CA LYS A 39 6.47 -13.39 -8.02
C LYS A 39 6.19 -12.17 -8.89
N LEU A 40 6.86 -12.11 -10.03
CA LEU A 40 6.55 -11.13 -11.09
C LEU A 40 5.05 -11.20 -11.44
N GLY A 41 4.42 -10.04 -11.58
CA GLY A 41 2.99 -9.93 -11.87
C GLY A 41 2.05 -10.11 -10.67
N THR A 42 2.57 -10.36 -9.46
CA THR A 42 1.72 -10.45 -8.26
C THR A 42 1.00 -9.14 -8.02
N ILE A 43 -0.34 -9.17 -7.94
CA ILE A 43 -1.16 -8.01 -7.58
C ILE A 43 -1.10 -7.83 -6.06
N LEU A 44 -0.70 -6.64 -5.63
CA LEU A 44 -0.61 -6.24 -4.23
C LEU A 44 -1.86 -5.50 -3.77
N GLU A 45 -2.45 -4.70 -4.66
CA GLU A 45 -3.63 -3.88 -4.37
C GLU A 45 -4.51 -3.75 -5.62
N LYS A 46 -5.83 -3.63 -5.40
CA LYS A 46 -6.83 -3.30 -6.42
C LYS A 46 -7.85 -2.33 -5.81
N ALA A 47 -8.06 -1.19 -6.46
CA ALA A 47 -9.06 -0.20 -6.07
C ALA A 47 -9.89 0.23 -7.29
N PRO A 48 -11.15 0.66 -7.12
CA PRO A 48 -11.92 1.29 -8.19
C PRO A 48 -11.18 2.49 -8.76
N LEU A 49 -11.20 2.63 -10.08
CA LEU A 49 -10.63 3.81 -10.75
C LEU A 49 -11.64 4.97 -10.68
N PRO A 50 -11.23 6.20 -10.32
CA PRO A 50 -12.10 7.37 -10.41
C PRO A 50 -12.70 7.51 -11.80
N ALA A 51 -13.99 7.88 -11.90
CA ALA A 51 -14.68 7.98 -13.18
C ALA A 51 -13.99 8.94 -14.17
N ALA A 52 -13.37 10.02 -13.67
CA ALA A 52 -12.62 10.98 -14.48
C ALA A 52 -11.36 10.41 -15.15
N LEU A 53 -10.88 9.24 -14.71
CA LEU A 53 -9.74 8.52 -15.28
C LEU A 53 -10.17 7.31 -16.13
N SER A 54 -11.47 6.98 -16.14
CA SER A 54 -12.03 5.89 -16.93
C SER A 54 -12.49 6.34 -18.32
N LEU A 55 -12.90 5.39 -19.15
CA LEU A 55 -13.37 5.65 -20.51
C LEU A 55 -14.89 5.80 -20.57
N PRO A 56 -15.42 6.68 -21.43
CA PRO A 56 -16.84 6.73 -21.72
C PRO A 56 -17.36 5.37 -22.19
N HIS A 57 -18.52 4.96 -21.68
CA HIS A 57 -19.19 3.70 -22.02
C HIS A 57 -18.43 2.40 -21.68
N ALA A 58 -17.32 2.49 -20.94
CA ALA A 58 -16.67 1.31 -20.40
C ALA A 58 -17.50 0.69 -19.26
N GLY A 59 -17.20 -0.57 -18.97
CA GLY A 59 -17.63 -1.25 -17.76
C GLY A 59 -16.76 -0.84 -16.56
N PRO A 60 -16.62 -1.72 -15.55
CA PRO A 60 -15.81 -1.44 -14.37
C PRO A 60 -14.35 -1.12 -14.71
N ALA A 61 -13.77 -0.15 -14.01
CA ALA A 61 -12.36 0.20 -14.13
C ALA A 61 -11.67 0.18 -12.77
N TYR A 62 -10.40 -0.21 -12.77
CA TYR A 62 -9.60 -0.39 -11.56
C TYR A 62 -8.20 0.19 -11.71
N ARG A 63 -7.68 0.74 -10.62
CA ARG A 63 -6.24 0.89 -10.43
C ARG A 63 -5.71 -0.32 -9.69
N ILE A 64 -4.65 -0.93 -10.21
CA ILE A 64 -3.94 -2.01 -9.53
C ILE A 64 -2.51 -1.59 -9.20
N THR A 65 -1.97 -2.16 -8.13
CA THR A 65 -0.54 -2.14 -7.81
C THR A 65 -0.03 -3.57 -7.97
N TYR A 66 1.02 -3.79 -8.75
CA TYR A 66 1.61 -5.11 -8.99
C TYR A 66 3.14 -5.07 -9.01
N LEU A 67 3.76 -6.24 -8.82
CA LEU A 67 5.21 -6.38 -8.86
C LEU A 67 5.73 -6.52 -10.29
N SER A 68 6.64 -5.62 -10.68
CA SER A 68 7.36 -5.64 -11.95
C SER A 68 8.87 -5.77 -11.73
N THR A 69 9.62 -5.98 -12.80
CA THR A 69 11.09 -5.98 -12.76
C THR A 69 11.62 -4.55 -12.65
N ASN A 70 12.63 -4.33 -11.81
CA ASN A 70 13.31 -3.04 -11.75
C ASN A 70 13.99 -2.72 -13.10
N GLY A 71 13.57 -1.65 -13.78
CA GLY A 71 14.11 -1.27 -15.09
C GLY A 71 15.55 -0.70 -15.06
N ILE A 72 16.03 -0.23 -13.91
CA ILE A 72 17.38 0.35 -13.77
C ILE A 72 18.42 -0.76 -13.52
N THR A 73 18.13 -1.65 -12.56
CA THR A 73 19.05 -2.74 -12.18
C THR A 73 18.82 -4.01 -12.99
N GLN A 74 17.71 -4.10 -13.72
CA GLN A 74 17.20 -5.30 -14.41
C GLN A 74 16.96 -6.51 -13.48
N ASN A 75 17.09 -6.31 -12.17
CA ASN A 75 17.06 -7.34 -11.15
C ASN A 75 16.23 -6.87 -9.96
N GLY A 76 15.48 -7.80 -9.37
CA GLY A 76 14.59 -7.54 -8.24
C GLY A 76 13.21 -7.03 -8.66
N LEU A 77 12.28 -7.11 -7.72
CA LEU A 77 10.88 -6.72 -7.91
C LEU A 77 10.61 -5.34 -7.32
N VAL A 78 9.88 -4.52 -8.05
CA VAL A 78 9.40 -3.20 -7.63
C VAL A 78 7.90 -3.08 -7.83
N PRO A 79 7.16 -2.46 -6.91
CA PRO A 79 5.75 -2.18 -7.10
C PRO A 79 5.57 -1.07 -8.15
N VAL A 80 4.67 -1.30 -9.10
CA VAL A 80 4.23 -0.33 -10.11
C VAL A 80 2.70 -0.34 -10.17
N THR A 81 2.10 0.67 -10.82
CA THR A 81 0.64 0.76 -10.97
C THR A 81 0.19 0.62 -12.41
N ALA A 82 -1.03 0.14 -12.61
CA ALA A 82 -1.69 0.09 -13.92
C ALA A 82 -3.20 0.40 -13.77
N GLU A 83 -3.79 0.84 -14.87
CA GLU A 83 -5.24 0.95 -15.03
C GLU A 83 -5.75 -0.28 -15.80
N VAL A 84 -6.83 -0.88 -15.31
CA VAL A 84 -7.50 -2.01 -15.95
C VAL A 84 -8.95 -1.61 -16.15
N ILE A 85 -9.33 -1.40 -17.40
CA ILE A 85 -10.67 -0.99 -17.81
C ILE A 85 -11.34 -2.18 -18.47
N LEU A 86 -12.55 -2.54 -18.04
CA LEU A 86 -13.29 -3.63 -18.63
C LEU A 86 -14.33 -3.06 -19.62
N PRO A 87 -14.68 -3.80 -20.68
CA PRO A 87 -15.80 -3.48 -21.55
C PRO A 87 -17.11 -3.54 -20.77
N ALA A 88 -18.10 -2.79 -21.25
CA ALA A 88 -19.46 -2.95 -20.79
C ALA A 88 -20.03 -4.32 -21.23
N GLY A 89 -20.91 -4.88 -20.40
CA GLY A 89 -21.62 -6.12 -20.71
C GLY A 89 -20.97 -7.39 -20.15
N LYS A 90 -21.38 -8.54 -20.71
CA LYS A 90 -20.96 -9.87 -20.24
C LYS A 90 -19.76 -10.35 -21.05
N ALA A 91 -18.77 -10.90 -20.35
CA ALA A 91 -17.62 -11.51 -21.01
C ALA A 91 -18.04 -12.66 -21.94
N PRO A 92 -17.48 -12.76 -23.16
CA PRO A 92 -17.75 -13.86 -24.06
C PRO A 92 -17.12 -15.17 -23.54
N LYS A 93 -17.53 -16.30 -24.12
CA LYS A 93 -16.94 -17.60 -23.82
C LYS A 93 -15.46 -17.58 -24.21
N GLY A 94 -14.58 -17.89 -23.25
CA GLY A 94 -13.12 -17.76 -23.42
C GLY A 94 -12.54 -16.46 -22.86
N GLY A 95 -13.39 -15.58 -22.34
CA GLY A 95 -12.97 -14.29 -21.85
C GLY A 95 -12.78 -13.30 -22.98
N TRP A 96 -12.53 -12.08 -22.57
CA TRP A 96 -12.28 -10.97 -23.45
C TRP A 96 -10.80 -10.96 -23.93
N PRO A 97 -10.46 -10.56 -25.19
CA PRO A 97 -9.08 -10.31 -25.60
C PRO A 97 -8.34 -9.32 -24.68
N ILE A 98 -7.01 -9.22 -24.75
CA ILE A 98 -6.25 -8.29 -23.91
C ILE A 98 -5.45 -7.33 -24.80
N VAL A 99 -5.67 -6.03 -24.62
CA VAL A 99 -4.85 -4.97 -25.23
C VAL A 99 -3.97 -4.33 -24.17
N ALA A 100 -2.65 -4.41 -24.35
CA ALA A 100 -1.69 -3.67 -23.53
C ALA A 100 -1.23 -2.43 -24.28
N TRP A 101 -1.48 -1.24 -23.71
CA TRP A 101 -1.13 0.02 -24.33
C TRP A 101 -0.31 0.90 -23.39
N ALA A 102 0.81 1.42 -23.89
CA ALA A 102 1.63 2.41 -23.20
C ALA A 102 1.22 3.83 -23.60
N HIS A 103 1.15 4.73 -22.62
CA HIS A 103 1.05 6.16 -22.85
C HIS A 103 2.36 6.71 -23.47
N GLY A 104 2.27 7.86 -24.16
CA GLY A 104 3.45 8.61 -24.61
C GLY A 104 4.24 9.22 -23.44
N THR A 105 5.31 9.95 -23.70
CA THR A 105 6.11 10.57 -22.63
C THR A 105 5.31 11.61 -21.85
N VAL A 106 5.07 11.36 -20.56
CA VAL A 106 4.30 12.25 -19.65
C VAL A 106 5.16 12.92 -18.56
N GLY A 107 6.42 12.48 -18.39
CA GLY A 107 7.37 13.02 -17.40
C GLY A 107 8.04 11.91 -16.58
N ILE A 108 8.91 12.30 -15.63
CA ILE A 108 9.74 11.36 -14.82
C ILE A 108 9.31 11.28 -13.34
N ASN A 109 8.35 12.09 -12.91
CA ASN A 109 7.92 12.14 -11.52
C ASN A 109 6.64 11.30 -11.34
N ASN A 110 6.44 10.70 -10.17
CA ASN A 110 5.23 9.95 -9.83
C ASN A 110 3.94 10.70 -10.15
N LYS A 111 3.90 12.03 -9.94
CA LYS A 111 2.71 12.85 -10.25
C LYS A 111 2.33 12.88 -11.74
N CYS A 112 3.26 12.49 -12.62
CA CYS A 112 3.04 12.37 -14.06
C CYS A 112 2.39 11.03 -14.43
N ALA A 113 2.25 10.09 -13.49
CA ALA A 113 1.67 8.79 -13.78
C ALA A 113 0.22 8.95 -14.27
N PRO A 114 -0.17 8.32 -15.38
CA PRO A 114 -1.55 8.39 -15.86
C PRO A 114 -2.55 7.80 -14.88
N SER A 115 -2.14 6.80 -14.09
CA SER A 115 -2.95 6.23 -13.00
C SER A 115 -3.30 7.21 -11.87
N LEU A 116 -2.75 8.44 -11.92
CA LEU A 116 -3.02 9.55 -11.01
C LEU A 116 -3.59 10.79 -11.73
N SER A 117 -3.62 10.82 -13.07
CA SER A 117 -3.98 12.02 -13.84
C SER A 117 -4.47 11.69 -15.26
N PRO A 118 -5.46 12.42 -15.81
CA PRO A 118 -6.13 12.06 -17.07
C PRO A 118 -5.26 12.21 -18.33
N THR A 119 -3.99 12.59 -18.21
CA THR A 119 -3.05 12.61 -19.33
C THR A 119 -2.68 11.18 -19.72
N LEU A 120 -3.50 10.62 -20.62
CA LEU A 120 -3.42 9.31 -21.28
C LEU A 120 -3.87 8.11 -20.43
N SER A 121 -5.19 8.03 -20.24
CA SER A 121 -5.90 6.81 -19.79
C SER A 121 -5.45 5.58 -20.58
N VAL A 122 -4.95 4.57 -19.87
CA VAL A 122 -4.55 3.29 -20.46
C VAL A 122 -5.80 2.49 -20.78
N THR A 123 -6.00 2.23 -22.08
CA THR A 123 -7.14 1.45 -22.55
C THR A 123 -6.75 -0.01 -22.68
N VAL A 124 -7.24 -0.84 -21.77
CA VAL A 124 -7.39 -2.27 -22.05
C VAL A 124 -8.79 -2.42 -22.62
N PHE A 125 -8.93 -2.51 -23.95
CA PHE A 125 -10.13 -3.13 -24.48
C PHE A 125 -9.96 -4.62 -24.26
N THR A 126 -10.93 -5.18 -23.56
CA THR A 126 -11.15 -6.59 -23.63
C THR A 126 -12.34 -6.86 -24.56
#